data_AF-A0AAW0AQZ1-F1
#
_entry.id   AF-A0AAW0AQZ1-F1
#
_cell.length_a   1.000
_cell.length_b   1.000
_cell.length_c   1.000
_cell.angle_alpha   90.00
_cell.angle_beta   90.00
_cell.angle_gamma   90.00
#
_symmetry.space_group_name_H-M   'P 1'
#
loop_
_entity.id
_entity.type
_entity.pdbx_description
1 polymer ?
#
loop_
_entity_poly.entity_id
_entity_poly.type
_entity_poly.pdbx_seq_one_letter_code
_entity_poly.pdbx_strand_id
1 'polypeptide(L)'
;MSVRHRSRLQPQASGVNIVKIFDIARTSHGSFENRYYGAYTKLLTYCFGEGFDFVVAPQAPPNSQSRETVDFIVYFIVFDAAQQRPVFLIEVKDDEHNTIPTKRNAADEQMRGRYDELLRGCPIPLLYGLSVLGTCMRVYCGNKVHKTVMPSFVETDPRFVLPDDYLEGEWSVDILSPPGFSEMKRIVTFIKDETINLG
;
A
#
# COMPACT_ATOMS: atom_id res chain seq x y z
N MET A 1 41.22 -21.07 -22.26
CA MET A 1 39.93 -20.51 -22.72
C MET A 1 38.93 -20.62 -21.58
N SER A 2 38.61 -19.51 -20.90
CA SER A 2 37.62 -19.47 -19.81
C SER A 2 36.43 -18.66 -20.28
N VAL A 3 35.29 -19.30 -20.46
CA VAL A 3 34.03 -18.66 -20.86
C VAL A 3 33.33 -18.19 -19.58
N ARG A 4 33.32 -16.87 -19.36
CA ARG A 4 32.50 -16.22 -18.35
C ARG A 4 31.03 -16.39 -18.72
N HIS A 5 30.31 -17.24 -17.98
CA HIS A 5 28.86 -17.28 -18.06
C HIS A 5 28.31 -16.08 -17.26
N ARG A 6 27.87 -15.04 -17.97
CA ARG A 6 27.03 -13.98 -17.40
C ARG A 6 25.63 -14.56 -17.20
N SER A 7 25.32 -14.96 -15.97
CA SER A 7 23.96 -15.30 -15.57
C SER A 7 23.09 -14.05 -15.67
N ARG A 8 22.26 -13.97 -16.71
CA ARG A 8 21.12 -13.05 -16.76
C ARG A 8 20.12 -13.53 -15.70
N LEU A 9 19.80 -12.66 -14.74
CA LEU A 9 18.67 -12.85 -13.85
C LEU A 9 17.39 -12.91 -14.68
N GLN A 10 16.84 -14.11 -14.87
CA GLN A 10 15.46 -14.26 -15.31
C GLN A 10 14.54 -13.88 -14.13
N PRO A 11 13.43 -13.16 -14.36
CA PRO A 11 12.43 -12.92 -13.33
C PRO A 11 11.89 -14.27 -12.83
N GLN A 12 11.84 -14.45 -11.50
CA GLN A 12 11.28 -15.66 -10.91
C GLN A 12 9.83 -15.85 -11.37
N ALA A 13 9.44 -17.09 -11.70
CA ALA A 13 8.15 -17.44 -12.29
C ALA A 13 6.91 -16.96 -11.50
N SER A 14 7.07 -16.67 -10.21
CA SER A 14 6.04 -16.12 -9.32
C SER A 14 5.68 -14.67 -9.64
N GLY A 15 6.65 -13.82 -10.01
CA GLY A 15 6.40 -12.40 -10.36
C GLY A 15 5.59 -12.23 -11.66
N VAL A 16 5.77 -13.13 -12.62
CA VAL A 16 5.01 -13.16 -13.88
C VAL A 16 3.52 -13.46 -13.63
N ASN A 17 3.20 -14.20 -12.56
CA ASN A 17 1.82 -14.54 -12.22
C ASN A 17 1.08 -13.39 -11.53
N ILE A 18 1.81 -12.52 -10.81
CA ILE A 18 1.24 -11.34 -10.16
C ILE A 18 0.82 -10.30 -11.19
N VAL A 19 1.65 -9.98 -12.18
CA VAL A 19 1.27 -9.02 -13.23
C VAL A 19 -0.01 -9.46 -13.95
N LYS A 20 -0.11 -10.77 -14.27
CA LYS A 20 -1.28 -11.34 -14.93
C LYS A 20 -2.58 -11.19 -14.14
N ILE A 21 -2.57 -11.31 -12.81
CA ILE A 21 -3.81 -11.15 -12.03
C ILE A 21 -4.30 -9.70 -12.03
N PHE A 22 -3.39 -8.72 -12.07
CA PHE A 22 -3.76 -7.32 -12.18
C PHE A 22 -4.24 -6.95 -13.58
N ASP A 23 -3.70 -7.56 -14.64
CA ASP A 23 -4.21 -7.38 -16.00
C ASP A 23 -5.66 -7.91 -16.13
N ILE A 24 -5.96 -9.05 -15.48
CA ILE A 24 -7.33 -9.57 -15.38
C ILE A 24 -8.22 -8.61 -14.58
N ALA A 25 -7.73 -8.08 -13.46
CA ALA A 25 -8.47 -7.12 -12.62
C ALA A 25 -8.87 -5.86 -13.40
N ARG A 26 -7.93 -5.28 -14.17
CA ARG A 26 -8.15 -4.07 -14.99
C ARG A 26 -9.19 -4.26 -16.09
N THR A 27 -9.27 -5.46 -16.67
CA THR A 27 -10.18 -5.78 -17.78
C THR A 27 -11.53 -6.34 -17.33
N SER A 28 -11.71 -6.61 -16.03
CA SER A 28 -12.96 -7.10 -15.47
C SER A 28 -14.01 -6.00 -15.35
N HIS A 29 -15.26 -6.31 -15.73
CA HIS A 29 -16.42 -5.42 -15.60
C HIS A 29 -17.16 -5.54 -14.25
N GLY A 30 -16.55 -6.19 -13.25
CA GLY A 30 -17.11 -6.27 -11.90
C GLY A 30 -17.02 -4.94 -11.14
N SER A 31 -17.68 -4.86 -9.96
CA SER A 31 -17.45 -3.75 -9.02
C SER A 31 -15.95 -3.63 -8.72
N PHE A 32 -15.46 -2.42 -8.43
CA PHE A 32 -14.03 -2.21 -8.13
C PHE A 32 -13.53 -3.15 -7.01
N GLU A 33 -14.35 -3.39 -5.98
CA GLU A 33 -14.03 -4.34 -4.90
C GLU A 33 -13.69 -5.72 -5.47
N ASN A 34 -14.54 -6.21 -6.37
CA ASN A 34 -14.32 -7.47 -7.08
C ASN A 34 -13.11 -7.43 -8.02
N ARG A 35 -12.74 -6.27 -8.57
CA ARG A 35 -11.56 -6.12 -9.43
C ARG A 35 -10.27 -6.29 -8.62
N TYR A 36 -10.12 -5.54 -7.53
CA TYR A 36 -8.81 -5.38 -6.90
C TYR A 36 -8.61 -6.19 -5.62
N TYR A 37 -9.67 -6.58 -4.91
CA TYR A 37 -9.55 -7.33 -3.65
C TYR A 37 -8.73 -8.61 -3.83
N GLY A 38 -9.07 -9.42 -4.84
CA GLY A 38 -8.37 -10.67 -5.13
C GLY A 38 -6.91 -10.45 -5.55
N ALA A 39 -6.65 -9.45 -6.39
CA ALA A 39 -5.31 -9.14 -6.87
C ALA A 39 -4.38 -8.69 -5.72
N TYR A 40 -4.84 -7.77 -4.87
CA TYR A 40 -4.06 -7.31 -3.71
C TYR A 40 -3.93 -8.38 -2.63
N THR A 41 -4.95 -9.21 -2.41
CA THR A 41 -4.82 -10.38 -1.52
C THR A 41 -3.65 -11.26 -1.98
N LYS A 42 -3.58 -11.61 -3.28
CA LYS A 42 -2.48 -12.43 -3.80
C LYS A 42 -1.12 -11.75 -3.72
N LEU A 43 -1.05 -10.45 -3.99
CA LEU A 43 0.19 -9.69 -3.87
C LEU A 43 0.71 -9.70 -2.43
N LEU A 44 -0.15 -9.41 -1.45
CA LEU A 44 0.24 -9.39 -0.04
C LEU A 44 0.59 -10.78 0.47
N THR A 45 -0.15 -11.82 0.07
CA THR A 45 0.19 -13.21 0.38
C THR A 45 1.53 -13.60 -0.23
N TYR A 46 1.87 -13.14 -1.44
CA TYR A 46 3.19 -13.36 -2.02
C TYR A 46 4.29 -12.64 -1.23
N CYS A 47 4.06 -11.39 -0.80
CA CYS A 47 5.05 -10.61 -0.05
C CYS A 47 5.30 -11.14 1.37
N PHE A 48 4.24 -11.51 2.08
CA PHE A 48 4.27 -11.80 3.52
C PHE A 48 3.91 -13.25 3.88
N GLY A 49 3.25 -14.00 2.99
CA GLY A 49 2.51 -15.23 3.32
C GLY A 49 3.17 -16.55 2.95
N GLU A 50 4.45 -16.60 2.55
CA GLU A 50 5.15 -17.89 2.36
C GLU A 50 5.45 -18.60 3.71
N GLY A 51 5.23 -17.94 4.86
CA GLY A 51 5.41 -18.48 6.20
C GLY A 51 4.25 -18.16 7.15
N PHE A 52 4.47 -18.41 8.45
CA PHE A 52 3.48 -18.15 9.52
C PHE A 52 3.80 -16.90 10.35
N ASP A 53 4.80 -16.13 9.94
CA ASP A 53 5.29 -14.96 10.69
C ASP A 53 4.37 -13.74 10.56
N PHE A 54 3.51 -13.73 9.54
CA PHE A 54 2.62 -12.63 9.25
C PHE A 54 1.19 -13.09 8.93
N VAL A 55 0.23 -12.25 9.30
CA VAL A 55 -1.18 -12.41 8.95
C VAL A 55 -1.64 -11.22 8.11
N VAL A 56 -2.09 -11.48 6.89
CA VAL A 56 -2.76 -10.48 6.03
C VAL A 56 -4.24 -10.48 6.37
N ALA A 57 -4.74 -9.40 6.96
CA ALA A 57 -6.12 -9.29 7.42
C ALA A 57 -6.88 -8.20 6.64
N PRO A 58 -7.90 -8.55 5.85
CA PRO A 58 -8.83 -7.56 5.30
C PRO A 58 -9.57 -6.89 6.45
N GLN A 59 -9.77 -5.58 6.33
CA GLN A 59 -10.47 -4.78 7.32
C GLN A 59 -11.80 -4.30 6.76
N ALA A 60 -12.82 -4.27 7.62
CA ALA A 60 -14.07 -3.61 7.27
C ALA A 60 -13.83 -2.11 7.05
N PRO A 61 -14.53 -1.48 6.10
CA PRO A 61 -14.53 -0.04 6.03
C PRO A 61 -15.06 0.56 7.35
N PRO A 62 -14.50 1.69 7.83
CA PRO A 62 -14.95 2.34 9.05
C PRO A 62 -16.42 2.69 8.89
N ASN A 63 -17.18 2.42 9.96
CA ASN A 63 -18.59 2.78 10.02
C ASN A 63 -18.74 4.29 9.86
N SER A 64 -19.45 4.69 8.81
CA SER A 64 -19.77 6.07 8.45
C SER A 64 -20.69 6.72 9.49
N GLN A 65 -20.10 7.32 10.53
CA GLN A 65 -20.82 8.37 11.29
C GLN A 65 -20.81 9.72 10.55
N SER A 66 -19.93 9.91 9.56
CA SER A 66 -20.06 10.98 8.56
C SER A 66 -20.76 10.44 7.31
N ARG A 67 -21.66 11.23 6.72
CA ARG A 67 -22.32 10.94 5.44
C ARG A 67 -21.36 10.96 4.23
N GLU A 68 -20.07 10.84 4.46
CA GLU A 68 -19.07 10.69 3.41
C GLU A 68 -19.06 9.22 3.02
N THR A 69 -19.62 8.96 1.84
CA THR A 69 -19.58 7.66 1.18
C THR A 69 -18.19 7.06 1.32
N VAL A 70 -18.12 5.81 1.80
CA VAL A 70 -16.88 5.07 2.00
C VAL A 70 -16.08 5.08 0.69
N ASP A 71 -15.07 5.94 0.62
CA ASP A 71 -14.29 6.21 -0.61
C ASP A 71 -13.05 5.31 -0.76
N PHE A 72 -12.93 4.26 0.07
CA PHE A 72 -11.99 3.18 -0.18
C PHE A 72 -12.69 1.85 -0.22
N ILE A 73 -12.16 0.96 -1.05
CA ILE A 73 -12.88 -0.23 -1.44
C ILE A 73 -12.17 -1.47 -0.94
N VAL A 74 -10.85 -1.38 -0.69
CA VAL A 74 -10.07 -2.46 -0.08
C VAL A 74 -9.07 -1.91 0.91
N TYR A 75 -9.06 -2.44 2.12
CA TYR A 75 -8.12 -2.09 3.18
C TYR A 75 -7.56 -3.36 3.82
N PHE A 76 -6.23 -3.49 3.82
CA PHE A 76 -5.55 -4.58 4.49
C PHE A 76 -4.59 -4.04 5.54
N ILE A 77 -4.47 -4.78 6.63
CA ILE A 77 -3.39 -4.63 7.61
C ILE A 77 -2.62 -5.95 7.64
N VAL A 78 -1.30 -5.85 7.68
CA VAL A 78 -0.44 -6.99 7.96
C VAL A 78 0.00 -6.91 9.40
N PHE A 79 -0.25 -7.99 10.13
CA PHE A 79 0.15 -8.14 11.52
C PHE A 79 1.33 -9.10 11.63
N ASP A 80 2.27 -8.79 12.53
CA ASP A 80 3.18 -9.81 13.05
C ASP A 80 2.36 -10.89 13.77
N ALA A 81 2.61 -12.16 13.46
CA ALA A 81 1.84 -13.27 14.00
C ALA A 81 2.10 -13.49 15.51
N ALA A 82 3.30 -13.20 15.99
CA ALA A 82 3.67 -13.45 17.39
C ALA A 82 2.93 -12.52 18.36
N GLN A 83 2.84 -11.23 18.04
CA GLN A 83 2.31 -10.20 18.93
C GLN A 83 0.98 -9.62 18.45
N GLN A 84 0.51 -10.00 17.25
CA GLN A 84 -0.70 -9.47 16.63
C GLN A 84 -0.70 -7.94 16.53
N ARG A 85 0.48 -7.37 16.18
CA ARG A 85 0.69 -5.92 16.08
C ARG A 85 0.90 -5.49 14.62
N PRO A 86 0.36 -4.32 14.19
CA PRO A 86 0.41 -3.90 12.80
C PRO A 86 1.84 -3.54 12.38
N VAL A 87 2.29 -4.09 11.25
CA VAL A 87 3.61 -3.82 10.67
C VAL A 87 3.54 -3.19 9.29
N PHE A 88 2.38 -3.30 8.63
CA PHE A 88 2.14 -2.70 7.32
C PHE A 88 0.64 -2.47 7.10
N LEU A 89 0.29 -1.47 6.29
CA LEU A 89 -1.08 -1.25 5.84
C LEU A 89 -1.15 -0.86 4.37
N ILE A 90 -2.26 -1.18 3.71
CA ILE A 90 -2.51 -0.73 2.34
C ILE A 90 -3.99 -0.40 2.17
N GLU A 91 -4.26 0.77 1.60
CA GLU A 91 -5.58 1.19 1.15
C GLU A 91 -5.61 1.27 -0.37
N VAL A 92 -6.68 0.72 -0.97
CA VAL A 92 -6.88 0.70 -2.41
C VAL A 92 -8.20 1.39 -2.77
N LYS A 93 -8.12 2.34 -3.70
CA LYS A 93 -9.23 3.13 -4.25
C LYS A 93 -9.20 3.07 -5.78
N ASP A 94 -10.25 3.59 -6.42
CA ASP A 94 -10.38 3.59 -7.88
C ASP A 94 -9.25 4.36 -8.57
N ASP A 95 -8.80 3.89 -9.74
CA ASP A 95 -7.80 4.59 -10.55
C ASP A 95 -8.29 5.98 -11.00
N GLU A 96 -9.60 6.14 -11.18
CA GLU A 96 -10.23 7.44 -11.48
C GLU A 96 -9.96 8.49 -10.39
N HIS A 97 -9.71 8.09 -9.15
CA HIS A 97 -9.39 9.03 -8.07
C HIS A 97 -8.10 9.80 -8.34
N ASN A 98 -7.19 9.25 -9.14
CA ASN A 98 -5.90 9.90 -9.42
C ASN A 98 -6.06 11.14 -10.31
N THR A 99 -7.19 11.29 -11.03
CA THR A 99 -7.43 12.45 -11.90
C THR A 99 -8.22 13.56 -11.22
N ILE A 100 -8.76 13.33 -10.01
CA ILE A 100 -9.64 14.27 -9.31
C ILE A 100 -8.97 14.79 -8.02
N PRO A 101 -8.69 16.11 -7.90
CA PRO A 101 -7.98 16.69 -6.75
C PRO A 101 -8.60 16.37 -5.39
N THR A 102 -9.93 16.45 -5.28
CA THR A 102 -10.65 16.17 -4.03
C THR A 102 -10.54 14.71 -3.62
N LYS A 103 -10.49 13.78 -4.58
CA LYS A 103 -10.31 12.34 -4.32
C LYS A 103 -8.86 12.02 -3.94
N ARG A 104 -7.87 12.70 -4.52
CA ARG A 104 -6.48 12.63 -4.07
C ARG A 104 -6.32 13.15 -2.64
N ASN A 105 -6.93 14.29 -2.31
CA ASN A 105 -6.93 14.83 -0.95
C ASN A 105 -7.53 13.83 0.05
N ALA A 106 -8.73 13.33 -0.23
CA ALA A 106 -9.40 12.36 0.64
C ALA A 106 -8.58 11.08 0.83
N ALA A 107 -7.86 10.63 -0.21
CA ALA A 107 -6.95 9.49 -0.11
C ALA A 107 -5.71 9.75 0.76
N ASP A 108 -5.18 10.97 0.79
CA ASP A 108 -4.09 11.37 1.70
C ASP A 108 -4.58 11.50 3.14
N GLU A 109 -5.67 12.23 3.36
CA GLU A 109 -6.26 12.44 4.70
C GLU A 109 -6.63 11.12 5.37
N GLN A 110 -7.30 10.23 4.63
CA GLN A 110 -7.68 8.93 5.15
C GLN A 110 -6.46 8.08 5.50
N MET A 111 -5.46 8.04 4.64
CA MET A 111 -4.22 7.29 4.90
C MET A 111 -3.51 7.81 6.16
N ARG A 112 -3.46 9.14 6.36
CA ARG A 112 -2.91 9.76 7.57
C ARG A 112 -3.71 9.42 8.81
N GLY A 113 -5.05 9.44 8.72
CA GLY A 113 -5.92 9.00 9.82
C GLY A 113 -5.61 7.57 10.29
N ARG A 114 -5.21 6.67 9.39
CA ARG A 114 -4.77 5.31 9.77
C ARG A 114 -3.51 5.29 10.61
N TYR A 115 -2.61 6.24 10.40
CA TYR A 115 -1.41 6.34 11.24
C TYR A 115 -1.74 6.78 12.66
N ASP A 116 -2.72 7.67 12.84
CA ASP A 116 -3.18 8.06 14.18
C ASP A 116 -3.72 6.85 14.96
N GLU A 117 -4.40 5.94 14.27
CA GLU A 117 -4.95 4.70 14.84
C GLU A 117 -3.86 3.64 15.13
N LEU A 118 -2.96 3.40 14.17
CA LEU A 118 -2.10 2.22 14.16
C LEU A 118 -0.66 2.44 14.64
N LEU A 119 -0.11 3.66 14.50
CA LEU A 119 1.34 3.90 14.67
C LEU A 119 1.82 3.55 16.09
N ARG A 120 1.01 3.84 17.10
CA ARG A 120 1.33 3.52 18.50
C ARG A 120 1.48 2.02 18.73
N GLY A 121 0.68 1.21 18.03
CA GLY A 121 0.67 -0.24 18.14
C GLY A 121 1.80 -0.93 17.36
N CYS A 122 2.45 -0.24 16.42
CA CYS A 122 3.49 -0.84 15.59
C CYS A 122 4.67 -1.34 16.44
N PRO A 123 5.13 -2.60 16.26
CA PRO A 123 6.19 -3.15 17.10
C PRO A 123 7.59 -2.68 16.68
N ILE A 124 7.76 -2.27 15.42
CA ILE A 124 9.02 -1.86 14.80
C ILE A 124 9.12 -0.32 14.70
N PRO A 125 10.32 0.24 14.41
CA PRO A 125 10.52 1.70 14.42
C PRO A 125 9.70 2.48 13.39
N LEU A 126 9.39 1.84 12.25
CA LEU A 126 8.67 2.45 11.13
C LEU A 126 7.45 1.61 10.74
N LEU A 127 6.28 2.24 10.67
CA LEU A 127 5.09 1.66 10.07
C LEU A 127 5.02 2.10 8.61
N TYR A 128 5.25 1.18 7.68
CA TYR A 128 5.06 1.47 6.26
C TYR A 128 3.61 1.29 5.86
N GLY A 129 3.16 2.12 4.94
CA GLY A 129 1.81 2.04 4.41
C GLY A 129 1.72 2.51 2.98
N LEU A 130 0.80 1.95 2.21
CA LEU A 130 0.57 2.33 0.82
C LEU A 130 -0.86 2.84 0.64
N SER A 131 -0.97 4.03 0.05
CA SER A 131 -2.22 4.45 -0.57
C SER A 131 -2.11 4.14 -2.07
N VAL A 132 -3.06 3.41 -2.62
CA VAL A 132 -3.03 2.98 -4.03
C VAL A 132 -4.31 3.37 -4.74
N LEU A 133 -4.17 4.03 -5.88
CA LEU A 133 -5.25 4.41 -6.79
C LEU A 133 -5.16 3.48 -8.01
N GLY A 134 -6.00 2.45 -8.04
CA GLY A 134 -5.88 1.30 -8.94
C GLY A 134 -4.59 0.52 -8.70
N THR A 135 -3.51 0.88 -9.39
CA THR A 135 -2.15 0.32 -9.24
C THR A 135 -1.08 1.37 -8.99
N CYS A 136 -1.41 2.65 -9.12
CA CYS A 136 -0.48 3.74 -8.87
C CYS A 136 -0.42 4.00 -7.36
N MET A 137 0.77 3.86 -6.77
CA MET A 137 0.96 3.94 -5.33
C MET A 137 1.65 5.23 -4.89
N ARG A 138 1.31 5.65 -3.68
CA ARG A 138 2.06 6.60 -2.86
C ARG A 138 2.48 5.91 -1.57
N VAL A 139 3.77 5.98 -1.26
CA VAL A 139 4.35 5.34 -0.09
C VAL A 139 4.30 6.29 1.10
N TYR A 140 3.80 5.80 2.23
CA TYR A 140 3.82 6.48 3.51
C TYR A 140 4.72 5.74 4.50
N CYS A 141 5.34 6.50 5.39
CA CYS A 141 6.21 5.98 6.44
C CYS A 141 5.93 6.73 7.74
N GLY A 142 5.30 6.05 8.69
CA GLY A 142 5.07 6.55 10.04
C GLY A 142 6.27 6.24 10.92
N ASN A 143 6.93 7.26 11.44
CA ASN A 143 8.04 7.11 12.38
C ASN A 143 7.49 7.10 13.82
N LYS A 144 7.59 5.95 14.49
CA LYS A 144 7.05 5.77 15.85
C LYS A 144 7.77 6.63 16.89
N VAL A 145 9.08 6.85 16.73
CA VAL A 145 9.91 7.61 17.68
C VAL A 145 9.59 9.11 17.59
N HIS A 146 9.58 9.64 16.38
CA HIS A 146 9.35 11.06 16.13
C HIS A 146 7.87 11.43 16.05
N LYS A 147 6.98 10.43 15.98
CA LYS A 147 5.53 10.60 15.80
C LYS A 147 5.20 11.44 14.57
N THR A 148 5.88 11.15 13.47
CA THR A 148 5.69 11.84 12.19
C THR A 148 5.27 10.86 11.12
N VAL A 149 4.58 11.35 10.09
CA VAL A 149 4.24 10.59 8.90
C VAL A 149 4.85 11.29 7.69
N MET A 150 5.63 10.54 6.92
CA MET A 150 6.13 10.95 5.62
C MET A 150 5.25 10.35 4.51
N PRO A 151 5.05 11.03 3.37
CA PRO A 151 5.46 12.41 3.09
C PRO A 151 4.76 13.42 4.02
N SER A 152 5.33 14.62 4.17
CA SER A 152 4.73 15.68 4.98
C SER A 152 3.34 16.06 4.45
N PHE A 153 2.45 16.49 5.35
CA PHE A 153 1.12 16.96 4.96
C PHE A 153 1.25 18.20 4.07
N VAL A 154 0.47 18.24 3.00
CA VAL A 154 0.37 19.42 2.13
C VAL A 154 -0.80 20.24 2.66
N GLU A 155 -0.51 21.42 3.19
CA GLU A 155 -1.54 22.26 3.79
C GLU A 155 -2.59 22.71 2.76
N THR A 156 -3.85 22.68 3.19
CA THR A 156 -4.99 23.21 2.44
C THR A 156 -5.68 24.28 3.28
N ASP A 157 -6.18 25.32 2.61
CA ASP A 157 -7.04 26.30 3.26
C ASP A 157 -8.50 25.94 2.96
N PRO A 158 -9.31 25.58 3.98
CA PRO A 158 -10.67 25.10 3.80
C PRO A 158 -11.62 26.17 3.22
N ARG A 159 -11.18 27.42 3.10
CA ARG A 159 -11.95 28.51 2.47
C ARG A 159 -11.85 28.50 0.94
N PHE A 160 -10.90 27.77 0.36
CA PHE A 160 -10.64 27.75 -1.07
C PHE A 160 -10.88 26.36 -1.68
N VAL A 161 -11.28 26.34 -2.95
CA VAL A 161 -11.34 25.11 -3.74
C VAL A 161 -9.92 24.63 -3.99
N LEU A 162 -9.70 23.31 -3.92
CA LEU A 162 -8.40 22.72 -4.24
C LEU A 162 -8.02 23.03 -5.69
N PRO A 163 -6.76 23.44 -5.95
CA PRO A 163 -6.23 23.55 -7.30
C PRO A 163 -6.34 22.23 -8.08
N ASP A 164 -6.45 22.31 -9.40
CA ASP A 164 -6.54 21.13 -10.28
C ASP A 164 -5.29 20.24 -10.20
N ASP A 165 -4.14 20.83 -9.92
CA ASP A 165 -2.84 20.17 -9.75
C ASP A 165 -2.56 19.73 -8.29
N TYR A 166 -3.51 19.92 -7.37
CA TYR A 166 -3.32 19.56 -5.97
C TYR A 166 -3.04 18.06 -5.82
N LEU A 167 -1.88 17.72 -5.22
CA LEU A 167 -1.32 16.36 -5.11
C LEU A 167 -1.15 15.61 -6.45
N GLU A 168 -1.11 16.33 -7.58
CA GLU A 168 -0.81 15.71 -8.86
C GLU A 168 0.60 15.09 -8.85
N GLY A 169 0.71 13.87 -9.39
CA GLY A 169 1.99 13.13 -9.44
C GLY A 169 2.38 12.44 -8.12
N GLU A 170 1.62 12.61 -7.05
CA GLU A 170 1.92 11.97 -5.75
C GLU A 170 1.67 10.44 -5.77
N TRP A 171 0.76 9.95 -6.61
CA TRP A 171 0.59 8.53 -6.95
C TRP A 171 1.15 8.26 -8.35
N SER A 172 2.48 8.38 -8.50
CA SER A 172 3.17 8.28 -9.80
C SER A 172 3.83 6.93 -10.08
N VAL A 173 3.98 6.07 -9.08
CA VAL A 173 4.67 4.79 -9.24
C VAL A 173 3.66 3.67 -9.40
N ASP A 174 3.59 3.03 -10.57
CA ASP A 174 2.82 1.78 -10.71
C ASP A 174 3.51 0.67 -9.90
N ILE A 175 2.80 0.06 -8.96
CA ILE A 175 3.29 -1.03 -8.10
C ILE A 175 3.80 -2.25 -8.91
N LEU A 176 3.31 -2.43 -10.14
CA LEU A 176 3.70 -3.52 -11.03
C LEU A 176 4.89 -3.16 -11.93
N SER A 177 5.29 -1.90 -11.97
CA SER A 177 6.49 -1.47 -12.69
C SER A 177 7.76 -1.96 -11.98
N PRO A 178 8.93 -2.03 -12.68
CA PRO A 178 10.18 -2.39 -12.02
C PRO A 178 10.53 -1.48 -10.82
N PRO A 179 10.35 -0.14 -10.88
CA PRO A 179 10.49 0.73 -9.70
C PRO A 179 9.52 0.37 -8.57
N GLY A 180 8.25 0.14 -8.88
CA GLY A 180 7.24 -0.21 -7.89
C GLY A 180 7.53 -1.54 -7.19
N PHE A 181 7.92 -2.55 -7.96
CA PHE A 181 8.32 -3.85 -7.42
C PHE A 181 9.59 -3.75 -6.54
N SER A 182 10.57 -2.94 -6.96
CA SER A 182 11.77 -2.70 -6.16
C SER A 182 11.44 -2.04 -4.82
N GLU A 183 10.52 -1.07 -4.81
CA GLU A 183 10.12 -0.38 -3.60
C GLU A 183 9.30 -1.28 -2.66
N MET A 184 8.38 -2.08 -3.21
CA MET A 184 7.68 -3.12 -2.44
C MET A 184 8.67 -4.10 -1.79
N LYS A 185 9.66 -4.56 -2.55
CA LYS A 185 10.68 -5.47 -2.02
C LYS A 185 11.47 -4.81 -0.89
N ARG A 186 11.87 -3.55 -1.04
CA ARG A 186 12.60 -2.78 -0.01
C ARG A 186 11.79 -2.70 1.29
N ILE A 187 10.50 -2.35 1.19
CA ILE A 187 9.60 -2.24 2.34
C ILE A 187 9.43 -3.60 3.05
N VAL A 188 9.13 -4.65 2.28
CA VAL A 188 8.92 -6.00 2.83
C VAL A 188 10.19 -6.54 3.51
N THR A 189 11.36 -6.35 2.89
CA THR A 189 12.65 -6.76 3.49
C THR A 189 12.89 -6.03 4.80
N PHE A 190 12.71 -4.71 4.84
CA PHE A 190 12.83 -3.94 6.08
C PHE A 190 11.92 -4.47 7.18
N ILE A 191 10.63 -4.71 6.87
CA ILE A 191 9.67 -5.21 7.86
C ILE A 191 10.14 -6.57 8.40
N LYS A 192 10.49 -7.51 7.52
CA LYS A 192 10.96 -8.85 7.91
C LYS A 192 12.18 -8.77 8.82
N ASP A 193 13.19 -7.99 8.43
CA ASP A 193 14.44 -7.86 9.18
C ASP A 193 14.19 -7.25 10.58
N GLU A 194 13.39 -6.20 10.68
CA GLU A 194 13.06 -5.56 11.96
C GLU A 194 12.19 -6.47 12.85
N THR A 195 11.28 -7.25 12.27
CA THR A 195 10.44 -8.18 13.05
C THR A 195 11.22 -9.37 13.61
N ILE A 196 12.24 -9.86 12.88
CA ILE A 196 13.13 -10.92 13.39
C ILE A 196 13.85 -10.46 14.65
N ASN A 197 14.23 -9.18 14.72
CA ASN A 197 14.92 -8.61 15.89
C ASN A 197 14.02 -8.36 17.11
N LEU A 198 12.71 -8.62 17.01
CA LEU A 198 11.79 -8.53 18.14
C LEU A 198 11.78 -9.81 19.00
N GLY A 199 12.37 -10.90 18.50
CA GLY A 199 12.43 -12.23 19.12
C GLY A 199 13.81 -12.60 19.62
#